data_AF-A0A1H3WW86-F1
#
_entry.id   AF-A0A1H3WW86-F1
#
_cell.length_a   1.000
_cell.length_b   1.000
_cell.length_c   1.000
_cell.angle_alpha   90.00
_cell.angle_beta   90.00
_cell.angle_gamma   90.00
#
_symmetry.space_group_name_H-M   'P 1'
#
loop_
_entity.id
_entity.type
_entity.pdbx_description
1 polymer ?
#
loop_
_entity_poly.entity_id
_entity_poly.type
_entity_poly.pdbx_seq_one_letter_code
_entity_poly.pdbx_strand_id
1 'polypeptide(L)'
;MSIDAHNLNEQEENNLNTQDHLAKDSGENEQSRTEADDTDELQEAEISAPDPQQAKEPEEALSADTEISEALLSEQGTGDEKIIEADAASEDALEMDADADAEEGETPAVQGELKPKAKRKRKQSKEAEPEKPVTILHMVFDEPGGEQIRQSFELDPANTGEIIYIEDNYSLGPVGELETPEGWQLRKGWWQAVLGLDPETQPEVMSADKMKLHQLLQRLEEQQDTVLWIWMGQNERDVAGYYYIISHLMDFQGRIYVVYLNNLPFIDEKGHIFYPRQLSEILPKEYVKAARLARIVTLSEFELDPEEWEKLSQLPGSVRLLEGGKKLAVKENDYYDKIILDQLGAAAMKLSRLLGLLATKAKLGLPEYYIIWRIKSLIETGQVISQGEFEKGGKNVTLKATQGQMFVELNAEQEEDSAE
;
A
#
# COMPACT_ATOMS: atom_id res chain seq x y z
N MET A 1 -34.87 14.61 51.97
CA MET A 1 -34.36 14.75 53.34
C MET A 1 -32.86 14.92 53.22
N SER A 2 -32.39 16.14 53.52
CA SER A 2 -31.00 16.63 53.44
C SER A 2 -30.16 16.24 54.66
N ILE A 3 -28.88 16.66 54.63
CA ILE A 3 -27.88 16.80 55.74
C ILE A 3 -26.92 15.59 55.84
N ASP A 4 -25.58 15.68 55.81
CA ASP A 4 -24.65 16.82 55.72
C ASP A 4 -23.26 16.39 55.19
N ALA A 5 -22.52 17.40 54.71
CA ALA A 5 -21.11 17.37 54.38
C ALA A 5 -20.23 17.74 55.59
N HIS A 6 -18.99 17.24 55.60
CA HIS A 6 -17.74 17.78 56.17
C HIS A 6 -16.93 16.73 56.93
N ASN A 7 -15.79 16.35 56.35
CA ASN A 7 -14.56 16.23 57.12
C ASN A 7 -13.40 16.82 56.29
N LEU A 8 -12.98 18.00 56.71
CA LEU A 8 -11.76 18.73 56.33
C LEU A 8 -10.55 17.94 56.89
N ASN A 9 -9.50 17.69 56.09
CA ASN A 9 -8.29 18.51 55.95
C ASN A 9 -7.23 18.21 57.04
N GLU A 10 -5.96 18.33 56.68
CA GLU A 10 -4.74 18.23 57.53
C GLU A 10 -4.07 16.85 57.68
N GLN A 11 -3.35 16.43 56.64
CA GLN A 11 -2.02 15.82 56.78
C GLN A 11 -1.09 16.27 55.65
N GLU A 12 -0.93 17.59 55.50
CA GLU A 12 0.32 18.20 55.04
C GLU A 12 0.95 18.85 56.27
N GLU A 13 1.95 18.21 56.87
CA GLU A 13 2.99 18.83 57.70
C GLU A 13 3.86 17.70 58.27
N ASN A 14 4.96 17.39 57.60
CA ASN A 14 6.20 17.06 58.30
C ASN A 14 7.42 17.05 57.36
N ASN A 15 8.21 18.11 57.54
CA ASN A 15 9.68 18.13 57.52
C ASN A 15 10.42 18.19 56.18
N LEU A 16 10.40 19.39 55.60
CA LEU A 16 11.61 20.07 55.18
C LEU A 16 12.26 20.78 56.38
N ASN A 17 13.60 20.79 56.39
CA ASN A 17 14.52 21.70 57.10
C ASN A 17 15.20 21.18 58.38
N THR A 18 16.48 20.79 58.25
CA THR A 18 17.52 21.20 59.21
C THR A 18 18.83 21.43 58.47
N GLN A 19 19.34 22.66 58.63
CA GLN A 19 20.51 23.28 58.03
C GLN A 19 21.86 22.80 58.60
N ASP A 20 22.90 23.05 57.79
CA ASP A 20 24.26 23.52 58.10
C ASP A 20 24.95 23.12 59.41
N HIS A 21 26.15 22.54 59.28
CA HIS A 21 27.39 23.29 59.52
C HIS A 21 28.69 22.50 59.28
N LEU A 22 29.66 23.20 58.66
CA LEU A 22 31.12 23.23 58.93
C LEU A 22 32.07 22.17 58.29
N ALA A 23 32.68 22.62 57.18
CA ALA A 23 34.10 23.05 57.09
C ALA A 23 35.25 22.05 56.86
N LYS A 24 36.02 22.38 55.80
CA LYS A 24 37.50 22.43 55.66
C LYS A 24 38.31 21.14 55.56
N ASP A 25 38.88 20.91 54.38
CA ASP A 25 40.34 20.84 54.09
C ASP A 25 40.50 20.56 52.57
N SER A 26 41.06 21.42 51.72
CA SER A 26 42.45 21.91 51.54
C SER A 26 43.32 21.03 50.62
N GLY A 27 44.11 21.69 49.75
CA GLY A 27 45.18 21.13 48.91
C GLY A 27 44.83 21.09 47.41
N GLU A 28 44.97 22.19 46.65
CA GLU A 28 46.21 22.65 45.98
C GLU A 28 46.85 21.61 45.04
N ASN A 29 46.80 21.86 43.72
CA ASN A 29 48.04 22.14 43.00
C ASN A 29 47.76 22.99 41.74
N GLU A 30 48.57 24.03 41.62
CA GLU A 30 48.51 25.11 40.64
C GLU A 30 49.77 25.02 39.74
N GLN A 31 49.74 25.76 38.62
CA GLN A 31 50.88 26.22 37.80
C GLN A 31 51.40 25.27 36.71
N SER A 32 51.13 25.52 35.42
CA SER A 32 51.55 26.65 34.55
C SER A 32 53.02 26.58 34.09
N ARG A 33 53.22 26.49 32.76
CA ARG A 33 54.33 27.17 32.07
C ARG A 33 54.10 27.25 30.57
N THR A 34 54.53 28.40 30.07
CA THR A 34 54.38 29.06 28.77
C THR A 34 55.57 28.81 27.83
N GLU A 35 55.38 29.26 26.57
CA GLU A 35 56.39 29.63 25.53
C GLU A 35 57.11 28.46 24.83
N ALA A 36 57.50 28.50 23.55
CA ALA A 36 57.32 29.35 22.37
C ALA A 36 58.11 28.67 21.21
N ASP A 37 57.83 29.07 19.97
CA ASP A 37 58.64 28.90 18.73
C ASP A 37 59.09 27.48 18.29
N ASP A 38 58.67 27.07 17.09
CA ASP A 38 59.61 27.09 15.95
C ASP A 38 58.88 27.00 14.59
N THR A 39 59.48 27.72 13.64
CA THR A 39 59.12 28.01 12.26
C THR A 39 59.46 26.89 11.27
N ASP A 40 59.15 27.16 9.98
CA ASP A 40 59.45 26.44 8.72
C ASP A 40 58.37 25.43 8.26
N GLU A 41 57.88 25.42 7.01
CA GLU A 41 58.43 25.95 5.76
C GLU A 41 57.28 26.08 4.74
N LEU A 42 57.14 27.24 4.08
CA LEU A 42 56.32 27.43 2.88
C LEU A 42 57.25 27.51 1.67
N GLN A 43 57.10 26.61 0.70
CA GLN A 43 57.52 26.83 -0.69
C GLN A 43 56.53 26.19 -1.68
N GLU A 44 56.52 26.77 -2.88
CA GLU A 44 55.78 26.46 -4.12
C GLU A 44 54.44 27.20 -4.31
N ALA A 45 54.15 27.89 -5.41
CA ALA A 45 54.91 28.48 -6.50
C ALA A 45 53.91 29.39 -7.25
N GLU A 46 54.23 30.67 -7.45
CA GLU A 46 53.55 31.55 -8.42
C GLU A 46 54.06 31.22 -9.82
N ILE A 47 53.17 30.91 -10.78
CA ILE A 47 53.45 31.10 -12.21
C ILE A 47 52.20 31.61 -12.94
N SER A 48 52.24 32.93 -13.20
CA SER A 48 51.81 33.70 -14.38
C SER A 48 50.92 33.04 -15.45
N ALA A 49 49.77 33.68 -15.69
CA ALA A 49 49.09 33.65 -16.99
C ALA A 49 49.87 34.44 -18.06
N PRO A 50 49.63 34.16 -19.36
CA PRO A 50 49.35 35.27 -20.27
C PRO A 50 48.19 35.03 -21.27
N ASP A 51 47.75 36.19 -21.77
CA ASP A 51 46.60 36.62 -22.60
C ASP A 51 46.44 36.00 -24.03
N PRO A 52 45.29 36.21 -24.71
CA PRO A 52 44.87 35.59 -25.96
C PRO A 52 45.15 36.43 -27.21
N GLN A 53 45.12 35.80 -28.39
CA GLN A 53 44.53 36.27 -29.68
C GLN A 53 45.19 35.60 -30.90
N GLN A 54 44.35 35.07 -31.81
CA GLN A 54 44.38 35.19 -33.29
C GLN A 54 43.50 34.06 -33.89
N ALA A 55 42.27 34.34 -34.34
CA ALA A 55 41.87 34.94 -35.63
C ALA A 55 41.80 33.93 -36.80
N LYS A 56 40.58 33.66 -37.29
CA LYS A 56 40.13 33.84 -38.71
C LYS A 56 38.80 33.12 -38.99
N GLU A 57 37.80 33.89 -39.43
CA GLU A 57 36.68 33.43 -40.27
C GLU A 57 37.17 33.14 -41.71
N PRO A 58 36.34 32.57 -42.62
CA PRO A 58 35.31 33.38 -43.30
C PRO A 58 33.96 32.66 -43.61
N GLU A 59 32.90 33.49 -43.55
CA GLU A 59 31.83 33.73 -44.54
C GLU A 59 30.82 32.67 -45.02
N GLU A 60 29.55 33.14 -44.96
CA GLU A 60 28.45 33.05 -45.96
C GLU A 60 27.79 31.69 -46.23
N ALA A 61 26.48 31.56 -46.49
CA ALA A 61 25.28 32.41 -46.43
C ALA A 61 24.08 31.51 -46.87
N LEU A 62 22.86 32.07 -46.82
CA LEU A 62 21.55 31.56 -47.32
C LEU A 62 20.84 30.52 -46.44
N SER A 63 19.73 30.85 -45.75
CA SER A 63 18.39 31.31 -46.19
C SER A 63 17.61 30.27 -46.99
N ALA A 64 16.52 29.74 -46.40
CA ALA A 64 15.14 29.85 -46.92
C ALA A 64 14.23 28.82 -46.25
N ASP A 65 13.08 29.32 -45.80
CA ASP A 65 11.84 28.61 -45.53
C ASP A 65 11.45 27.66 -46.68
N THR A 66 10.72 26.57 -46.38
CA THR A 66 9.37 26.27 -46.94
C THR A 66 8.84 24.97 -46.31
N GLU A 67 7.80 25.11 -45.50
CA GLU A 67 6.52 24.39 -45.53
C GLU A 67 6.32 23.10 -46.38
N ILE A 68 5.59 22.14 -45.75
CA ILE A 68 4.56 21.22 -46.29
C ILE A 68 4.91 19.72 -46.50
N SER A 69 4.06 18.92 -45.83
CA SER A 69 3.43 17.62 -46.20
C SER A 69 4.01 16.27 -45.73
N GLU A 70 3.20 15.64 -44.87
CA GLU A 70 2.80 14.23 -44.93
C GLU A 70 2.76 13.66 -46.36
N ALA A 71 3.38 12.48 -46.56
CA ALA A 71 2.73 11.31 -47.17
C ALA A 71 3.74 10.17 -47.48
N LEU A 72 3.40 8.99 -46.95
CA LEU A 72 3.52 7.64 -47.55
C LEU A 72 4.88 7.05 -47.97
N LEU A 73 5.16 5.87 -47.42
CA LEU A 73 5.30 4.55 -48.08
C LEU A 73 5.69 3.56 -46.95
N SER A 74 4.88 2.60 -46.50
CA SER A 74 4.39 1.37 -47.15
C SER A 74 5.46 0.58 -47.90
N GLU A 75 5.89 -0.55 -47.31
CA GLU A 75 6.26 -1.85 -47.92
C GLU A 75 6.54 -2.80 -46.73
N GLN A 76 5.60 -3.62 -46.26
CA GLN A 76 5.18 -4.95 -46.75
C GLN A 76 6.30 -5.98 -47.00
N GLY A 77 6.21 -7.07 -46.22
CA GLY A 77 6.63 -8.44 -46.54
C GLY A 77 7.65 -9.00 -45.54
N THR A 78 7.55 -10.19 -44.97
CA THR A 78 6.61 -11.34 -45.04
C THR A 78 7.07 -12.36 -43.99
N GLY A 79 6.13 -13.12 -43.39
CA GLY A 79 6.35 -14.49 -42.90
C GLY A 79 6.95 -14.66 -41.50
N ASP A 80 6.14 -15.01 -40.50
CA ASP A 80 5.86 -16.41 -40.15
C ASP A 80 5.04 -16.48 -38.86
N GLU A 81 3.91 -17.18 -38.98
CA GLU A 81 2.98 -17.52 -37.91
C GLU A 81 3.60 -18.54 -36.97
N LYS A 82 3.56 -18.30 -35.65
CA LYS A 82 3.51 -19.37 -34.66
C LYS A 82 2.52 -19.02 -33.54
N ILE A 83 1.40 -19.72 -33.63
CA ILE A 83 0.39 -19.97 -32.61
C ILE A 83 1.06 -20.78 -31.49
N ILE A 84 0.83 -20.43 -30.22
CA ILE A 84 1.05 -21.33 -29.08
C ILE A 84 -0.33 -21.61 -28.49
N GLU A 85 -0.77 -22.85 -28.69
CA GLU A 85 -1.97 -23.45 -28.13
C GLU A 85 -1.74 -23.93 -26.68
N ALA A 86 -2.88 -24.09 -26.02
CA ALA A 86 -3.08 -24.56 -24.66
C ALA A 86 -2.68 -26.02 -24.44
N ASP A 87 -2.13 -26.33 -23.27
CA ASP A 87 -1.93 -27.70 -22.80
C ASP A 87 -3.14 -28.16 -21.96
N ALA A 88 -3.83 -29.18 -22.46
CA ALA A 88 -4.73 -30.03 -21.70
C ALA A 88 -4.55 -31.50 -22.13
N ALA A 89 -4.25 -32.33 -21.13
CA ALA A 89 -4.45 -33.78 -21.02
C ALA A 89 -3.63 -34.75 -21.90
N SER A 90 -2.96 -35.69 -21.21
CA SER A 90 -2.62 -37.02 -21.73
C SER A 90 -3.18 -38.09 -20.79
N GLU A 91 -4.25 -38.76 -21.21
CA GLU A 91 -4.64 -40.10 -20.74
C GLU A 91 -4.09 -41.12 -21.73
N ASP A 92 -3.29 -42.07 -21.23
CA ASP A 92 -2.82 -43.25 -21.94
C ASP A 92 -3.95 -44.28 -22.04
N ALA A 93 -4.28 -44.72 -23.26
CA ALA A 93 -5.02 -45.95 -23.51
C ALA A 93 -4.32 -46.74 -24.62
N LEU A 94 -3.76 -47.88 -24.24
CA LEU A 94 -3.15 -48.89 -25.10
C LEU A 94 -4.24 -49.69 -25.84
N GLU A 95 -4.03 -49.83 -27.14
CA GLU A 95 -4.67 -50.78 -28.04
C GLU A 95 -4.45 -52.24 -27.60
N MET A 96 -5.42 -53.12 -27.88
CA MET A 96 -5.15 -54.48 -28.37
C MET A 96 -6.37 -55.05 -29.10
N ASP A 97 -6.08 -55.56 -30.29
CA ASP A 97 -6.94 -56.19 -31.29
C ASP A 97 -7.73 -57.42 -30.80
N ALA A 98 -8.87 -57.71 -31.44
CA ALA A 98 -9.13 -59.00 -32.10
C ALA A 98 -10.52 -59.04 -32.79
N ASP A 99 -10.46 -59.24 -34.10
CA ASP A 99 -11.26 -60.10 -34.99
C ASP A 99 -12.80 -60.14 -34.94
N ALA A 100 -13.33 -59.98 -36.16
CA ALA A 100 -14.70 -60.19 -36.57
C ALA A 100 -15.00 -61.67 -36.83
N ASP A 101 -16.21 -62.11 -36.47
CA ASP A 101 -16.94 -63.13 -37.22
C ASP A 101 -18.44 -62.94 -37.07
N ALA A 102 -19.15 -63.12 -38.17
CA ALA A 102 -20.59 -62.97 -38.32
C ALA A 102 -21.33 -64.28 -38.01
N GLU A 103 -22.55 -64.20 -37.46
CA GLU A 103 -23.69 -65.02 -37.92
C GLU A 103 -25.02 -64.58 -37.27
N GLU A 104 -26.07 -64.60 -38.09
CA GLU A 104 -27.48 -64.39 -37.73
C GLU A 104 -28.06 -65.64 -37.03
N GLY A 105 -29.04 -65.48 -36.14
CA GLY A 105 -29.91 -66.61 -35.77
C GLY A 105 -30.68 -66.52 -34.45
N GLU A 106 -32.00 -66.34 -34.56
CA GLU A 106 -33.07 -66.90 -33.73
C GLU A 106 -33.22 -66.55 -32.23
N THR A 107 -34.36 -65.93 -31.90
CA THR A 107 -35.03 -66.04 -30.60
C THR A 107 -35.71 -67.41 -30.44
N PRO A 108 -35.77 -67.98 -29.22
CA PRO A 108 -37.09 -68.05 -28.57
C PRO A 108 -37.07 -67.87 -27.03
N ALA A 109 -38.21 -67.44 -26.50
CA ALA A 109 -38.50 -67.25 -25.08
C ALA A 109 -38.79 -68.56 -24.34
N VAL A 110 -38.35 -68.73 -23.07
CA VAL A 110 -39.07 -69.46 -22.00
C VAL A 110 -38.67 -68.93 -20.59
N GLN A 111 -39.67 -68.89 -19.72
CA GLN A 111 -39.76 -68.49 -18.31
C GLN A 111 -38.88 -69.31 -17.35
N GLY A 112 -38.50 -68.73 -16.19
CA GLY A 112 -37.92 -69.48 -15.07
C GLY A 112 -37.49 -68.68 -13.84
N GLU A 113 -38.40 -68.58 -12.88
CA GLU A 113 -38.20 -68.57 -11.41
C GLU A 113 -37.42 -67.46 -10.68
N LEU A 114 -38.20 -66.72 -9.86
CA LEU A 114 -37.77 -65.89 -8.74
C LEU A 114 -37.14 -66.72 -7.60
N LYS A 115 -35.93 -66.34 -7.15
CA LYS A 115 -35.36 -66.74 -5.85
C LYS A 115 -35.34 -65.56 -4.87
N PRO A 116 -35.57 -65.77 -3.55
CA PRO A 116 -35.80 -64.69 -2.59
C PRO A 116 -34.53 -64.16 -1.89
N LYS A 117 -34.54 -62.83 -1.70
CA LYS A 117 -33.99 -61.98 -0.61
C LYS A 117 -32.56 -62.22 -0.10
N ALA A 118 -31.69 -61.24 -0.38
CA ALA A 118 -30.71 -60.75 0.60
C ALA A 118 -31.14 -59.34 1.07
N LYS A 119 -31.59 -59.23 2.32
CA LYS A 119 -31.88 -57.95 2.98
C LYS A 119 -30.56 -57.20 3.17
N ARG A 120 -30.27 -56.19 2.34
CA ARG A 120 -29.25 -55.17 2.63
C ARG A 120 -29.69 -54.42 3.90
N LYS A 121 -28.95 -54.60 5.00
CA LYS A 121 -29.06 -53.76 6.20
C LYS A 121 -28.83 -52.31 5.76
N ARG A 122 -29.85 -51.45 5.91
CA ARG A 122 -29.68 -49.99 5.86
C ARG A 122 -28.68 -49.64 6.95
N LYS A 123 -27.48 -49.24 6.55
CA LYS A 123 -26.53 -48.55 7.43
C LYS A 123 -27.25 -47.26 7.83
N GLN A 124 -27.56 -47.12 9.11
CA GLN A 124 -28.10 -45.88 9.66
C GLN A 124 -27.16 -44.76 9.22
N SER A 125 -27.71 -43.82 8.44
CA SER A 125 -27.09 -42.52 8.20
C SER A 125 -26.85 -41.92 9.57
N LYS A 126 -25.57 -41.76 9.92
CA LYS A 126 -25.16 -40.92 11.04
C LYS A 126 -25.77 -39.56 10.72
N GLU A 127 -26.77 -39.14 11.50
CA GLU A 127 -27.26 -37.76 11.50
C GLU A 127 -26.00 -36.89 11.58
N ALA A 128 -25.77 -36.10 10.54
CA ALA A 128 -24.72 -35.09 10.58
C ALA A 128 -25.09 -34.19 11.75
N GLU A 129 -24.21 -34.14 12.76
CA GLU A 129 -24.29 -33.09 13.77
C GLU A 129 -24.38 -31.77 13.01
N PRO A 130 -25.28 -30.85 13.41
CA PRO A 130 -25.33 -29.54 12.77
C PRO A 130 -23.94 -28.93 12.94
N GLU A 131 -23.21 -28.77 11.82
CA GLU A 131 -21.93 -28.08 11.81
C GLU A 131 -22.16 -26.73 12.48
N LYS A 132 -21.38 -26.45 13.52
CA LYS A 132 -21.48 -25.17 14.23
C LYS A 132 -21.31 -24.06 13.19
N PRO A 133 -22.14 -23.00 13.25
CA PRO A 133 -22.02 -21.91 12.29
C PRO A 133 -20.62 -21.29 12.42
N VAL A 134 -19.89 -21.28 11.31
CA VAL A 134 -18.56 -20.65 11.23
C VAL A 134 -18.73 -19.15 11.40
N THR A 135 -17.95 -18.54 12.28
CA THR A 135 -17.90 -17.09 12.44
C THR A 135 -16.88 -16.52 11.47
N ILE A 136 -17.28 -15.60 10.59
CA ILE A 136 -16.39 -14.99 9.60
C ILE A 136 -15.99 -13.59 10.05
N LEU A 137 -14.68 -13.34 10.05
CA LEU A 137 -14.10 -12.00 10.15
C LEU A 137 -13.57 -11.63 8.76
N HIS A 138 -13.93 -10.47 8.24
CA HIS A 138 -13.42 -9.95 6.97
C HIS A 138 -12.41 -8.84 7.26
N MET A 139 -11.19 -9.00 6.76
CA MET A 139 -10.17 -7.96 6.80
C MET A 139 -10.05 -7.26 5.45
N VAL A 140 -10.02 -5.94 5.49
CA VAL A 140 -9.81 -5.06 4.33
C VAL A 140 -8.82 -3.96 4.70
N PHE A 141 -8.24 -3.32 3.70
CA PHE A 141 -7.24 -2.25 3.87
C PHE A 141 -7.77 -0.87 3.49
N ASP A 142 -9.05 -0.76 3.14
CA ASP A 142 -9.75 0.50 2.90
C ASP A 142 -11.22 0.43 3.38
N GLU A 143 -11.68 1.51 4.01
CA GLU A 143 -13.06 1.61 4.51
C GLU A 143 -14.12 1.52 3.40
N PRO A 144 -13.99 2.27 2.28
CA PRO A 144 -14.98 2.22 1.21
C PRO A 144 -15.12 0.82 0.59
N GLY A 145 -14.01 0.09 0.42
CA GLY A 145 -14.02 -1.30 -0.04
C GLY A 145 -14.76 -2.24 0.90
N GLY A 146 -14.49 -2.16 2.21
CA GLY A 146 -15.23 -2.99 3.17
C GLY A 146 -16.71 -2.62 3.26
N GLU A 147 -17.10 -1.36 3.02
CA GLU A 147 -18.52 -1.01 2.97
C GLU A 147 -19.23 -1.63 1.75
N GLN A 148 -18.57 -1.74 0.59
CA GLN A 148 -19.11 -2.48 -0.55
C GLN A 148 -19.32 -3.98 -0.22
N ILE A 149 -18.37 -4.58 0.50
CA ILE A 149 -18.47 -5.96 0.98
C ILE A 149 -19.63 -6.09 1.99
N ARG A 150 -19.77 -5.16 2.93
CA ARG A 150 -20.85 -5.15 3.93
C ARG A 150 -22.22 -5.17 3.28
N GLN A 151 -22.42 -4.34 2.26
CA GLN A 151 -23.68 -4.27 1.51
C GLN A 151 -24.00 -5.58 0.78
N SER A 152 -22.98 -6.38 0.43
CA SER A 152 -23.19 -7.68 -0.20
C SER A 152 -23.78 -8.74 0.75
N PHE A 153 -23.69 -8.55 2.07
CA PHE A 153 -24.22 -9.50 3.06
C PHE A 153 -25.75 -9.61 3.00
N GLU A 154 -26.46 -8.56 2.56
CA GLU A 154 -27.91 -8.63 2.33
C GLU A 154 -28.27 -9.57 1.17
N LEU A 155 -27.36 -9.71 0.20
CA LEU A 155 -27.55 -10.53 -1.00
C LEU A 155 -27.14 -11.99 -0.77
N ASP A 156 -26.16 -12.21 0.10
CA ASP A 156 -25.73 -13.55 0.53
C ASP A 156 -25.43 -13.57 2.04
N PRO A 157 -26.46 -13.77 2.89
CA PRO A 157 -26.30 -13.76 4.34
C PRO A 157 -25.34 -14.81 4.89
N ALA A 158 -25.02 -15.86 4.12
CA ALA A 158 -24.06 -16.88 4.52
C ALA A 158 -22.63 -16.33 4.67
N ASN A 159 -22.31 -15.23 3.99
CA ASN A 159 -21.02 -14.53 4.09
C ASN A 159 -21.04 -13.39 5.11
N THR A 160 -22.08 -13.27 5.94
CA THR A 160 -22.15 -12.19 6.93
C THR A 160 -21.05 -12.35 7.96
N GLY A 161 -20.30 -11.27 8.20
CA GLY A 161 -19.23 -11.25 9.18
C GLY A 161 -18.90 -9.84 9.67
N GLU A 162 -18.09 -9.76 10.71
CA GLU A 162 -17.53 -8.48 11.15
C GLU A 162 -16.46 -8.03 10.16
N ILE A 163 -16.42 -6.73 9.86
CA ILE A 163 -15.38 -6.15 9.01
C ILE A 163 -14.37 -5.42 9.88
N ILE A 164 -13.11 -5.83 9.73
CA ILE A 164 -11.94 -5.26 10.38
C ILE A 164 -11.16 -4.49 9.30
N TYR A 165 -10.92 -3.21 9.55
CA TYR A 165 -10.22 -2.33 8.61
C TYR A 165 -8.84 -2.04 9.15
N ILE A 166 -7.80 -2.29 8.36
CA ILE A 166 -6.43 -1.84 8.64
C ILE A 166 -6.27 -0.47 7.98
N GLU A 167 -6.00 0.54 8.79
CA GLU A 167 -5.90 1.94 8.36
C GLU A 167 -4.51 2.26 7.81
N ASP A 168 -3.46 1.68 8.39
CA ASP A 168 -2.07 1.93 8.03
C ASP A 168 -1.80 1.52 6.57
N ASN A 169 -1.08 2.39 5.87
CA ASN A 169 -0.66 2.16 4.50
C ASN A 169 0.82 1.75 4.46
N TYR A 170 1.05 0.45 4.56
CA TYR A 170 2.39 -0.15 4.53
C TYR A 170 3.10 -0.04 3.17
N SER A 171 2.38 0.38 2.10
CA SER A 171 3.03 0.68 0.81
C SER A 171 3.87 1.97 0.84
N LEU A 172 3.75 2.79 1.90
CA LEU A 172 4.45 4.05 2.06
C LEU A 172 5.22 4.06 3.39
N GLY A 173 6.34 4.78 3.48
CA GLY A 173 7.11 5.02 4.70
C GLY A 173 8.01 3.87 5.15
N PRO A 174 8.74 4.00 6.28
CA PRO A 174 9.54 2.91 6.81
C PRO A 174 8.65 1.77 7.32
N VAL A 175 9.02 0.53 7.00
CA VAL A 175 8.33 -0.70 7.43
C VAL A 175 9.29 -1.79 7.92
N GLY A 176 10.58 -1.45 8.09
CA GLY A 176 11.58 -2.33 8.67
C GLY A 176 11.29 -2.60 10.14
N GLU A 177 11.34 -3.88 10.53
CA GLU A 177 11.30 -4.33 11.92
C GLU A 177 10.16 -3.73 12.77
N LEU A 178 8.94 -3.66 12.24
CA LEU A 178 7.81 -3.00 12.94
C LEU A 178 7.46 -3.60 14.31
N GLU A 179 7.88 -4.82 14.58
CA GLU A 179 7.70 -5.52 15.86
C GLU A 179 8.74 -5.11 16.91
N THR A 180 9.83 -4.43 16.51
CA THR A 180 10.85 -3.92 17.43
C THR A 180 10.50 -2.51 17.90
N PRO A 181 10.95 -2.09 19.10
CA PRO A 181 10.80 -0.72 19.55
C PRO A 181 11.35 0.30 18.54
N GLU A 182 12.48 -0.01 17.92
CA GLU A 182 13.18 0.85 16.95
C GLU A 182 12.36 1.04 15.67
N GLY A 183 11.90 -0.05 15.05
CA GLY A 183 11.07 0.02 13.84
C GLY A 183 9.73 0.72 14.10
N TRP A 184 9.12 0.46 15.26
CA TRP A 184 7.91 1.15 15.69
C TRP A 184 8.12 2.67 15.84
N GLN A 185 9.23 3.12 16.44
CA GLN A 185 9.51 4.56 16.56
C GLN A 185 9.77 5.21 15.20
N LEU A 186 10.45 4.53 14.27
CA LEU A 186 10.65 5.04 12.91
C LEU A 186 9.32 5.22 12.18
N ARG A 187 8.42 4.23 12.28
CA ARG A 187 7.07 4.32 11.70
C ARG A 187 6.25 5.44 12.33
N LYS A 188 6.32 5.58 13.66
CA LYS A 188 5.66 6.66 14.40
C LYS A 188 6.14 8.03 13.94
N GLY A 189 7.45 8.26 13.90
CA GLY A 189 8.04 9.52 13.47
C GLY A 189 7.66 9.88 12.03
N TRP A 190 7.60 8.88 11.15
CA TRP A 190 7.14 9.09 9.78
C TRP A 190 5.67 9.53 9.73
N TRP A 191 4.78 8.85 10.45
CA TRP A 191 3.37 9.24 10.51
C TRP A 191 3.17 10.64 11.11
N GLN A 192 3.93 10.99 12.16
CA GLN A 192 3.91 12.33 12.75
C GLN A 192 4.33 13.39 11.72
N ALA A 193 5.41 13.15 10.98
CA ALA A 193 5.88 14.07 9.96
C ALA A 193 4.87 14.23 8.80
N VAL A 194 4.29 13.11 8.34
CA VAL A 194 3.31 13.09 7.24
C VAL A 194 2.02 13.82 7.61
N LEU A 195 1.53 13.62 8.83
CA LEU A 195 0.29 14.23 9.32
C LEU A 195 0.51 15.62 9.94
N GLY A 196 1.75 16.05 10.15
CA GLY A 196 2.08 17.30 10.82
C GLY A 196 1.73 17.32 12.31
N LEU A 197 1.84 16.17 12.98
CA LEU A 197 1.54 16.03 14.41
C LEU A 197 2.72 16.45 15.28
N ASP A 198 2.43 16.87 16.51
CA ASP A 198 3.47 17.12 17.51
C ASP A 198 4.24 15.82 17.84
N PRO A 199 5.55 15.91 18.20
CA PRO A 199 6.37 14.73 18.51
C PRO A 199 5.84 13.84 19.65
N GLU A 200 5.02 14.41 20.54
CA GLU A 200 4.42 13.67 21.66
C GLU A 200 3.11 12.96 21.26
N THR A 201 2.44 13.41 20.20
CA THR A 201 1.16 12.86 19.75
C THR A 201 1.35 11.47 19.13
N GLN A 202 0.63 10.47 19.63
CA GLN A 202 0.59 9.14 19.02
C GLN A 202 -0.32 9.17 17.79
N PRO A 203 0.16 8.79 16.59
CA PRO A 203 -0.70 8.66 15.42
C PRO A 203 -1.78 7.61 15.67
N GLU A 204 -3.05 8.01 15.51
CA GLU A 204 -4.22 7.17 15.79
C GLU A 204 -4.20 5.87 14.98
N VAL A 205 -3.88 5.97 13.68
CA VAL A 205 -3.73 4.87 12.72
C VAL A 205 -2.93 3.69 13.29
N MET A 206 -1.74 3.98 13.84
CA MET A 206 -0.88 2.94 14.39
C MET A 206 -1.47 2.29 15.65
N SER A 207 -1.99 3.11 16.57
CA SER A 207 -2.57 2.61 17.82
C SER A 207 -3.85 1.79 17.59
N ALA A 208 -4.69 2.23 16.66
CA ALA A 208 -5.93 1.57 16.30
C ALA A 208 -5.64 0.20 15.68
N ASP A 209 -4.74 0.14 14.69
CA ASP A 209 -4.44 -1.11 14.00
C ASP A 209 -3.72 -2.13 14.89
N LYS A 210 -2.82 -1.68 15.77
CA LYS A 210 -2.20 -2.56 16.77
C LYS A 210 -3.26 -3.19 17.69
N MET A 211 -4.25 -2.41 18.11
CA MET A 211 -5.35 -2.91 18.94
C MET A 211 -6.24 -3.89 18.17
N LYS A 212 -6.59 -3.57 16.91
CA LYS A 212 -7.38 -4.46 16.04
C LYS A 212 -6.67 -5.80 15.80
N LEU A 213 -5.36 -5.78 15.53
CA LEU A 213 -4.56 -6.99 15.36
C LEU A 213 -4.52 -7.82 16.64
N HIS A 214 -4.30 -7.20 17.79
CA HIS A 214 -4.34 -7.91 19.08
C HIS A 214 -5.70 -8.59 19.34
N GLN A 215 -6.79 -7.87 19.11
CA GLN A 215 -8.15 -8.41 19.27
C GLN A 215 -8.46 -9.54 18.28
N LEU A 216 -7.98 -9.42 17.04
CA LEU A 216 -8.11 -10.47 16.03
C LEU A 216 -7.42 -11.76 16.48
N LEU A 217 -6.14 -11.67 16.89
CA LEU A 217 -5.37 -12.83 17.34
C LEU A 217 -6.02 -13.49 18.56
N GLN A 218 -6.46 -12.70 19.53
CA GLN A 218 -7.19 -13.20 20.71
C GLN A 218 -8.46 -13.97 20.30
N ARG A 219 -9.27 -13.42 19.39
CA ARG A 219 -10.49 -14.09 18.92
C ARG A 219 -10.18 -15.39 18.19
N LEU A 220 -9.16 -15.42 17.34
CA LEU A 220 -8.75 -16.63 16.64
C LEU A 220 -8.24 -17.71 17.61
N GLU A 221 -7.58 -17.33 18.70
CA GLU A 221 -7.13 -18.25 19.74
C GLU A 221 -8.29 -18.82 20.57
N GLU A 222 -9.23 -17.96 21.00
CA GLU A 222 -10.34 -18.33 21.87
C GLU A 222 -11.47 -19.08 21.13
N GLN A 223 -11.68 -18.81 19.84
CA GLN A 223 -12.82 -19.30 19.05
C GLN A 223 -12.34 -20.15 17.87
N GLN A 224 -12.38 -21.47 18.02
CA GLN A 224 -11.87 -22.41 17.01
C GLN A 224 -12.70 -22.46 15.72
N ASP A 225 -13.97 -22.03 15.77
CA ASP A 225 -14.90 -21.91 14.64
C ASP A 225 -14.86 -20.53 13.95
N THR A 226 -13.94 -19.65 14.37
CA THR A 226 -13.71 -18.36 13.72
C THR A 226 -12.67 -18.48 12.61
N VAL A 227 -13.01 -17.95 11.44
CA VAL A 227 -12.14 -17.84 10.25
C VAL A 227 -11.92 -16.38 9.88
N LEU A 228 -10.75 -16.10 9.29
CA LEU A 228 -10.41 -14.77 8.78
C LEU A 228 -10.38 -14.80 7.25
N TRP A 229 -11.06 -13.86 6.60
CA TRP A 229 -11.02 -13.64 5.16
C TRP A 229 -10.31 -12.32 4.87
N ILE A 230 -9.14 -12.39 4.26
CA ILE A 230 -8.38 -11.20 3.86
C ILE A 230 -8.71 -10.87 2.42
N TRP A 231 -9.31 -9.71 2.18
CA TRP A 231 -9.66 -9.23 0.85
C TRP A 231 -8.58 -8.33 0.30
N MET A 232 -8.22 -8.55 -0.97
CA MET A 232 -7.17 -7.80 -1.64
C MET A 232 -7.60 -7.43 -3.06
N GLY A 233 -7.54 -6.13 -3.37
CA GLY A 233 -7.55 -5.60 -4.71
C GLY A 233 -6.16 -5.63 -5.36
N GLN A 234 -6.08 -5.21 -6.61
CA GLN A 234 -4.84 -5.14 -7.37
C GLN A 234 -4.12 -3.80 -7.16
N ASN A 235 -3.80 -3.49 -5.89
CA ASN A 235 -3.10 -2.28 -5.52
C ASN A 235 -2.04 -2.54 -4.43
N GLU A 236 -1.06 -1.64 -4.38
CA GLU A 236 0.09 -1.71 -3.49
C GLU A 236 -0.28 -1.65 -1.99
N ARG A 237 -1.35 -0.94 -1.64
CA ARG A 237 -1.80 -0.82 -0.24
C ARG A 237 -2.28 -2.17 0.28
N ASP A 238 -3.15 -2.84 -0.47
CA ASP A 238 -3.71 -4.13 -0.07
C ASP A 238 -2.65 -5.22 -0.04
N VAL A 239 -1.73 -5.22 -1.03
CA VAL A 239 -0.64 -6.20 -1.09
C VAL A 239 0.36 -6.01 0.05
N ALA A 240 0.79 -4.78 0.32
CA ALA A 240 1.68 -4.50 1.45
C ALA A 240 1.01 -4.79 2.79
N GLY A 241 -0.27 -4.44 2.93
CA GLY A 241 -1.06 -4.76 4.13
C GLY A 241 -1.21 -6.26 4.36
N TYR A 242 -1.50 -7.03 3.31
CA TYR A 242 -1.55 -8.49 3.37
C TYR A 242 -0.22 -9.07 3.83
N TYR A 243 0.90 -8.61 3.26
CA TYR A 243 2.23 -9.07 3.63
C TYR A 243 2.54 -8.82 5.11
N TYR A 244 2.19 -7.64 5.62
CA TYR A 244 2.35 -7.35 7.04
C TYR A 244 1.43 -8.22 7.91
N ILE A 245 0.18 -8.41 7.53
CA ILE A 245 -0.76 -9.17 8.36
C ILE A 245 -0.43 -10.66 8.38
N ILE A 246 -0.08 -11.25 7.23
CA ILE A 246 0.13 -12.70 7.12
C ILE A 246 1.32 -13.18 7.95
N SER A 247 2.32 -12.32 8.22
CA SER A 247 3.45 -12.65 9.09
C SER A 247 3.05 -12.90 10.56
N HIS A 248 1.82 -12.57 10.96
CA HIS A 248 1.30 -12.75 12.32
C HIS A 248 0.36 -13.96 12.46
N LEU A 249 0.05 -14.66 11.37
CA LEU A 249 -1.11 -15.57 11.33
C LEU A 249 -0.78 -17.06 11.15
N MET A 250 0.50 -17.44 11.18
CA MET A 250 0.96 -18.81 10.93
C MET A 250 0.31 -19.85 11.87
N ASP A 251 0.17 -19.52 13.16
CA ASP A 251 -0.45 -20.40 14.16
C ASP A 251 -1.92 -20.72 13.88
N PHE A 252 -2.56 -19.94 12.99
CA PHE A 252 -3.96 -20.07 12.60
C PHE A 252 -4.15 -20.64 11.19
N GLN A 253 -3.11 -21.27 10.62
CA GLN A 253 -3.19 -21.93 9.32
C GLN A 253 -4.43 -22.85 9.20
N GLY A 254 -5.01 -22.92 8.01
CA GLY A 254 -6.27 -23.64 7.78
C GLY A 254 -7.54 -22.86 8.15
N ARG A 255 -7.44 -21.75 8.89
CA ARG A 255 -8.55 -20.83 9.19
C ARG A 255 -8.41 -19.45 8.55
N ILE A 256 -7.29 -19.20 7.88
CA ILE A 256 -7.03 -17.95 7.15
C ILE A 256 -7.33 -18.18 5.68
N TYR A 257 -8.22 -17.36 5.14
CA TYR A 257 -8.63 -17.33 3.76
C TYR A 257 -8.16 -16.04 3.11
N VAL A 258 -7.81 -16.12 1.83
CA VAL A 258 -7.50 -14.97 1.01
C VAL A 258 -8.48 -14.90 -0.16
N VAL A 259 -8.97 -13.69 -0.43
CA VAL A 259 -9.74 -13.37 -1.63
C VAL A 259 -8.96 -12.30 -2.40
N TYR A 260 -8.13 -12.76 -3.34
CA TYR A 260 -7.27 -11.87 -4.12
C TYR A 260 -7.85 -11.64 -5.53
N LEU A 261 -8.29 -10.42 -5.81
CA LEU A 261 -8.99 -10.04 -7.04
C LEU A 261 -8.04 -9.67 -8.19
N ASN A 262 -6.98 -10.46 -8.36
CA ASN A 262 -5.92 -10.18 -9.33
C ASN A 262 -6.39 -10.40 -10.77
N ASN A 263 -6.45 -9.32 -11.56
CA ASN A 263 -6.85 -9.32 -12.97
C ASN A 263 -8.21 -10.00 -13.24
N LEU A 264 -9.13 -9.97 -12.28
CA LEU A 264 -10.46 -10.53 -12.45
C LEU A 264 -11.40 -9.50 -13.13
N PRO A 265 -12.21 -9.92 -14.12
CA PRO A 265 -13.17 -9.03 -14.76
C PRO A 265 -14.42 -8.84 -13.90
N PHE A 266 -14.84 -7.60 -13.75
CA PHE A 266 -16.07 -7.19 -13.06
C PHE A 266 -16.98 -6.41 -13.99
N ILE A 267 -18.25 -6.28 -13.61
CA ILE A 267 -19.28 -5.60 -14.40
C ILE A 267 -19.71 -4.32 -13.71
N ASP A 268 -19.63 -3.19 -14.42
CA ASP A 268 -20.06 -1.89 -13.91
C ASP A 268 -21.60 -1.76 -13.85
N GLU A 269 -22.11 -0.59 -13.46
CA GLU A 269 -23.56 -0.33 -13.41
C GLU A 269 -24.25 -0.45 -14.78
N LYS A 270 -23.51 -0.22 -15.87
CA LYS A 270 -23.99 -0.21 -17.25
C LYS A 270 -23.83 -1.56 -17.95
N GLY A 271 -23.19 -2.54 -17.31
CA GLY A 271 -22.96 -3.86 -17.89
C GLY A 271 -21.59 -4.01 -18.58
N HIS A 272 -20.70 -3.03 -18.53
CA HIS A 272 -19.38 -3.13 -19.15
C HIS A 272 -18.39 -3.87 -18.28
N ILE A 273 -17.47 -4.60 -18.93
CA ILE A 273 -16.37 -5.29 -18.26
C ILE A 273 -15.26 -4.31 -17.93
N PHE A 274 -14.78 -4.33 -16.69
CA PHE A 274 -13.61 -3.60 -16.22
C PHE A 274 -12.79 -4.43 -15.23
N TYR A 275 -11.58 -3.98 -14.93
CA TYR A 275 -10.67 -4.63 -13.98
C TYR A 275 -10.43 -3.65 -12.82
N PRO A 276 -10.98 -3.91 -11.62
CA PRO A 276 -10.90 -3.00 -10.50
C PRO A 276 -9.48 -2.98 -9.92
N ARG A 277 -9.01 -1.78 -9.57
CA ARG A 277 -7.79 -1.62 -8.79
C ARG A 277 -8.07 -1.66 -7.29
N GLN A 278 -9.20 -1.07 -6.89
CA GLN A 278 -9.64 -0.95 -5.50
C GLN A 278 -10.93 -1.75 -5.27
N LEU A 279 -11.10 -2.27 -4.06
CA LEU A 279 -12.31 -2.97 -3.64
C LEU A 279 -13.55 -2.06 -3.75
N SER A 280 -13.39 -0.76 -3.48
CA SER A 280 -14.46 0.23 -3.54
C SER A 280 -15.05 0.46 -4.94
N GLU A 281 -14.34 0.06 -6.00
CA GLU A 281 -14.81 0.17 -7.40
C GLU A 281 -15.80 -0.95 -7.77
N ILE A 282 -15.91 -1.99 -6.94
CA ILE A 282 -16.72 -3.17 -7.20
C ILE A 282 -18.11 -3.01 -6.60
N LEU A 283 -19.15 -3.33 -7.38
CA LEU A 283 -20.53 -3.29 -6.91
C LEU A 283 -20.83 -4.42 -5.90
N PRO A 284 -21.69 -4.20 -4.88
CA PRO A 284 -22.02 -5.20 -3.85
C PRO A 284 -22.46 -6.55 -4.41
N LYS A 285 -23.24 -6.55 -5.50
CA LYS A 285 -23.74 -7.77 -6.14
C LYS A 285 -22.65 -8.68 -6.70
N GLU A 286 -21.50 -8.13 -7.08
CA GLU A 286 -20.40 -8.92 -7.63
C GLU A 286 -19.58 -9.61 -6.53
N TYR A 287 -19.65 -9.11 -5.28
CA TYR A 287 -18.99 -9.75 -4.13
C TYR A 287 -19.56 -11.13 -3.79
N VAL A 288 -20.83 -11.40 -4.13
CA VAL A 288 -21.41 -12.74 -3.98
C VAL A 288 -20.65 -13.78 -4.82
N LYS A 289 -20.16 -13.40 -6.00
CA LYS A 289 -19.33 -14.27 -6.83
C LYS A 289 -17.88 -14.26 -6.36
N ALA A 290 -17.35 -13.10 -6.01
CA ALA A 290 -15.97 -12.97 -5.54
C ALA A 290 -15.71 -13.77 -4.25
N ALA A 291 -16.68 -13.83 -3.33
CA ALA A 291 -16.63 -14.64 -2.13
C ALA A 291 -16.37 -16.13 -2.40
N ARG A 292 -16.82 -16.66 -3.55
CA ARG A 292 -16.58 -18.07 -3.95
C ARG A 292 -15.13 -18.35 -4.32
N LEU A 293 -14.32 -17.30 -4.50
CA LEU A 293 -12.89 -17.39 -4.76
C LEU A 293 -12.07 -17.43 -3.47
N ALA A 294 -12.73 -17.28 -2.31
CA ALA A 294 -12.08 -17.46 -1.02
C ALA A 294 -11.44 -18.84 -0.96
N ARG A 295 -10.14 -18.85 -0.73
CA ARG A 295 -9.35 -20.08 -0.55
C ARG A 295 -8.48 -19.96 0.69
N ILE A 296 -8.22 -21.10 1.30
CA ILE A 296 -7.27 -21.19 2.42
C ILE A 296 -5.89 -20.72 1.93
N VAL A 297 -5.21 -19.93 2.75
CA VAL A 297 -3.80 -19.58 2.54
C VAL A 297 -2.96 -20.84 2.71
N THR A 298 -2.13 -21.13 1.71
CA THR A 298 -1.33 -22.34 1.68
C THR A 298 -0.13 -22.23 2.63
N LEU A 299 0.42 -23.38 3.05
CA LEU A 299 1.64 -23.40 3.87
C LEU A 299 2.81 -22.69 3.17
N SER A 300 2.96 -22.88 1.86
CA SER A 300 4.00 -22.20 1.09
C SER A 300 3.84 -20.68 1.09
N GLU A 301 2.60 -20.16 1.09
CA GLU A 301 2.37 -18.73 1.25
C GLU A 301 2.74 -18.23 2.65
N PHE A 302 2.41 -18.99 3.70
CA PHE A 302 2.84 -18.66 5.07
C PHE A 302 4.36 -18.68 5.26
N GLU A 303 5.10 -19.44 4.46
CA GLU A 303 6.57 -19.45 4.50
C GLU A 303 7.18 -18.35 3.63
N LEU A 304 6.70 -18.20 2.40
CA LEU A 304 7.31 -17.32 1.40
C LEU A 304 6.88 -15.86 1.52
N ASP A 305 5.62 -15.59 1.86
CA ASP A 305 5.11 -14.21 1.88
C ASP A 305 5.71 -13.38 3.03
N PRO A 306 5.88 -13.91 4.26
CA PRO A 306 6.63 -13.20 5.30
C PRO A 306 8.11 -12.99 4.95
N GLU A 307 8.76 -13.94 4.28
CA GLU A 307 10.15 -13.80 3.82
C GLU A 307 10.28 -12.68 2.77
N GLU A 308 9.32 -12.60 1.83
CA GLU A 308 9.26 -11.52 0.85
C GLU A 308 9.01 -10.16 1.53
N TRP A 309 8.12 -10.11 2.52
CA TRP A 309 7.88 -8.90 3.32
C TRP A 309 9.14 -8.44 4.04
N GLU A 310 9.87 -9.35 4.68
CA GLU A 310 11.11 -9.06 5.37
C GLU A 310 12.15 -8.47 4.40
N LYS A 311 12.33 -9.07 3.23
CA LYS A 311 13.23 -8.55 2.18
C LYS A 311 12.84 -7.14 1.76
N LEU A 312 11.56 -6.90 1.47
CA LEU A 312 11.05 -5.58 1.08
C LEU A 312 11.28 -4.53 2.19
N SER A 313 11.18 -4.93 3.45
CA SER A 313 11.37 -4.06 4.61
C SER A 313 12.82 -3.62 4.81
N GLN A 314 13.78 -4.40 4.31
CA GLN A 314 15.23 -4.13 4.39
C GLN A 314 15.75 -3.30 3.22
N LEU A 315 14.99 -3.22 2.12
CA LEU A 315 15.40 -2.43 0.96
C LEU A 315 15.34 -0.93 1.24
N PRO A 316 16.30 -0.14 0.72
CA PRO A 316 16.28 1.30 0.86
C PRO A 316 15.09 1.86 0.06
N GLY A 317 14.18 2.57 0.74
CA GLY A 317 13.14 3.32 0.04
C GLY A 317 11.86 3.56 0.81
N SER A 318 11.17 4.61 0.34
CA SER A 318 9.89 5.18 0.78
C SER A 318 8.63 4.43 0.39
N VAL A 319 8.67 3.88 -0.81
CA VAL A 319 7.49 3.70 -1.65
C VAL A 319 7.52 2.31 -2.25
N ARG A 320 6.46 1.53 -2.06
CA ARG A 320 6.26 0.24 -2.72
C ARG A 320 5.23 0.38 -3.83
N LEU A 321 5.60 -0.10 -5.01
CA LEU A 321 4.76 -0.06 -6.22
C LEU A 321 4.42 -1.48 -6.64
N LEU A 322 3.17 -1.71 -7.00
CA LEU A 322 2.74 -2.99 -7.54
C LEU A 322 3.21 -3.15 -8.98
N GLU A 323 4.06 -4.14 -9.25
CA GLU A 323 4.51 -4.48 -10.62
C GLU A 323 3.67 -5.60 -11.26
N GLY A 324 2.83 -6.28 -10.48
CA GLY A 324 1.93 -7.33 -10.95
C GLY A 324 1.88 -8.54 -10.01
N GLY A 325 0.71 -9.17 -9.93
CA GLY A 325 0.46 -10.16 -8.86
C GLY A 325 0.79 -9.53 -7.51
N LYS A 326 1.49 -10.24 -6.62
CA LYS A 326 1.92 -9.70 -5.32
C LYS A 326 3.30 -9.01 -5.36
N LYS A 327 3.93 -8.86 -6.52
CA LYS A 327 5.29 -8.32 -6.62
C LYS A 327 5.31 -6.82 -6.37
N LEU A 328 6.04 -6.39 -5.34
CA LEU A 328 6.27 -5.00 -5.00
C LEU A 328 7.69 -4.57 -5.36
N ALA A 329 7.83 -3.41 -6.00
CA ALA A 329 9.12 -2.75 -6.22
C ALA A 329 9.28 -1.58 -5.26
N VAL A 330 10.48 -1.43 -4.69
CA VAL A 330 10.80 -0.33 -3.77
C VAL A 330 11.41 0.85 -4.52
N LYS A 331 10.93 2.05 -4.24
CA LYS A 331 11.39 3.34 -4.77
C LYS A 331 11.66 4.33 -3.64
N GLU A 332 12.42 5.36 -3.95
CA GLU A 332 12.72 6.45 -3.03
C GLU A 332 11.50 7.34 -2.76
N ASN A 333 11.58 8.17 -1.72
CA ASN A 333 10.49 9.04 -1.29
C ASN A 333 10.07 10.09 -2.34
N ASP A 334 11.00 10.51 -3.19
CA ASP A 334 10.80 11.53 -4.22
C ASP A 334 10.23 10.96 -5.53
N TYR A 335 9.93 9.65 -5.59
CA TYR A 335 9.45 8.98 -6.79
C TYR A 335 8.28 9.70 -7.48
N TYR A 336 7.37 10.27 -6.69
CA TYR A 336 6.18 10.97 -7.18
C TYR A 336 6.39 12.46 -7.46
N ASP A 337 7.52 13.04 -7.06
CA ASP A 337 7.75 14.48 -7.12
C ASP A 337 7.69 15.01 -8.54
N LYS A 338 8.27 14.27 -9.50
CA LYS A 338 8.19 14.63 -10.93
C LYS A 338 6.73 14.70 -11.40
N ILE A 339 5.90 13.74 -11.01
CA ILE A 339 4.49 13.69 -11.41
C ILE A 339 3.72 14.87 -10.79
N ILE A 340 4.01 15.19 -9.53
CA ILE A 340 3.43 16.35 -8.84
C ILE A 340 3.80 17.64 -9.55
N LEU A 341 5.08 17.84 -9.87
CA LEU A 341 5.58 19.03 -10.57
C LEU A 341 5.01 19.13 -12.00
N ASP A 342 4.90 18.02 -12.73
CA ASP A 342 4.33 17.98 -14.08
C ASP A 342 2.85 18.39 -14.08
N GLN A 343 2.07 17.97 -13.07
CA GLN A 343 0.65 18.38 -12.96
C GLN A 343 0.48 19.81 -12.45
N LEU A 344 1.38 20.27 -11.59
CA LEU A 344 1.41 21.66 -11.11
C LEU A 344 1.68 22.63 -12.28
N GLY A 345 2.67 22.29 -13.11
CA GLY A 345 3.06 23.11 -14.26
C GLY A 345 3.69 24.45 -13.86
N ALA A 346 3.70 25.40 -14.80
CA ALA A 346 4.35 26.71 -14.62
C ALA A 346 3.45 27.77 -13.96
N ALA A 347 2.13 27.64 -14.14
CA ALA A 347 1.16 28.60 -13.63
C ALA A 347 0.87 28.36 -12.14
N ALA A 348 0.54 29.43 -11.42
CA ALA A 348 0.07 29.30 -10.04
C ALA A 348 -1.28 28.57 -10.03
N MET A 349 -1.49 27.66 -9.07
CA MET A 349 -2.78 26.98 -8.91
C MET A 349 -3.10 26.68 -7.45
N LYS A 350 -4.39 26.49 -7.17
CA LYS A 350 -4.85 26.04 -5.84
C LYS A 350 -4.44 24.58 -5.59
N LEU A 351 -4.04 24.28 -4.34
CA LEU A 351 -3.74 22.91 -3.91
C LEU A 351 -4.92 21.97 -4.15
N SER A 352 -6.16 22.41 -3.88
CA SER A 352 -7.36 21.61 -4.16
C SER A 352 -7.51 21.23 -5.65
N ARG A 353 -7.12 22.12 -6.57
CA ARG A 353 -7.10 21.84 -8.00
C ARG A 353 -6.00 20.83 -8.34
N LEU A 354 -4.81 20.99 -7.78
CA LEU A 354 -3.70 20.05 -7.99
C LEU A 354 -4.05 18.64 -7.51
N LEU A 355 -4.61 18.50 -6.31
CA LEU A 355 -5.06 17.21 -5.76
C LEU A 355 -6.08 16.55 -6.69
N GLY A 356 -7.06 17.31 -7.18
CA GLY A 356 -8.04 16.83 -8.17
C GLY A 356 -7.40 16.36 -9.48
N LEU A 357 -6.39 17.09 -9.99
CA LEU A 357 -5.65 16.69 -11.20
C LEU A 357 -4.82 15.43 -10.98
N LEU A 358 -4.15 15.30 -9.83
CA LEU A 358 -3.37 14.11 -9.48
C LEU A 358 -4.24 12.87 -9.32
N ALA A 359 -5.44 13.02 -8.74
CA ALA A 359 -6.41 11.93 -8.61
C ALA A 359 -7.00 11.51 -9.96
N THR A 360 -7.40 12.47 -10.81
CA THR A 360 -8.19 12.17 -12.03
C THR A 360 -7.34 12.00 -13.29
N LYS A 361 -6.41 12.92 -13.54
CA LYS A 361 -5.59 12.95 -14.76
C LYS A 361 -4.35 12.07 -14.63
N ALA A 362 -3.64 12.18 -13.51
CA ALA A 362 -2.45 11.35 -13.26
C ALA A 362 -2.80 9.97 -12.66
N LYS A 363 -4.00 9.82 -12.08
CA LYS A 363 -4.48 8.58 -11.45
C LYS A 363 -3.48 8.02 -10.43
N LEU A 364 -2.92 8.91 -9.60
CA LEU A 364 -1.80 8.59 -8.71
C LEU A 364 -2.15 7.53 -7.66
N GLY A 365 -3.44 7.36 -7.32
CA GLY A 365 -3.92 6.33 -6.37
C GLY A 365 -3.41 6.52 -4.94
N LEU A 366 -2.75 7.64 -4.64
CA LEU A 366 -2.18 7.94 -3.34
C LEU A 366 -3.15 8.72 -2.45
N PRO A 367 -3.09 8.54 -1.13
CA PRO A 367 -3.86 9.33 -0.20
C PRO A 367 -3.37 10.79 -0.16
N GLU A 368 -4.31 11.72 0.00
CA GLU A 368 -4.02 13.17 -0.03
C GLU A 368 -2.98 13.59 1.01
N TYR A 369 -2.99 13.00 2.21
CA TYR A 369 -2.02 13.31 3.27
C TYR A 369 -0.57 13.15 2.78
N TYR A 370 -0.30 12.10 1.98
CA TYR A 370 1.05 11.80 1.51
C TYR A 370 1.46 12.75 0.39
N ILE A 371 0.52 13.07 -0.52
CA ILE A 371 0.74 14.04 -1.60
C ILE A 371 1.05 15.42 -0.99
N ILE A 372 0.27 15.85 0.01
CA ILE A 372 0.47 17.12 0.70
C ILE A 372 1.83 17.13 1.40
N TRP A 373 2.22 16.05 2.07
CA TRP A 373 3.54 15.93 2.69
C TRP A 373 4.68 16.04 1.65
N ARG A 374 4.57 15.39 0.49
CA ARG A 374 5.54 15.56 -0.62
C ARG A 374 5.60 17.00 -1.12
N ILE A 375 4.46 17.67 -1.28
CA ILE A 375 4.41 19.08 -1.66
C ILE A 375 5.12 19.97 -0.62
N LYS A 376 4.94 19.70 0.68
CA LYS A 376 5.67 20.40 1.75
C LYS A 376 7.19 20.20 1.63
N SER A 377 7.66 18.97 1.36
CA SER A 377 9.08 18.73 1.08
C SER A 377 9.60 19.46 -0.16
N LEU A 378 8.78 19.58 -1.22
CA LEU A 378 9.12 20.37 -2.40
C LEU A 378 9.20 21.88 -2.12
N ILE A 379 8.46 22.36 -1.11
CA ILE A 379 8.55 23.74 -0.64
C ILE A 379 9.84 23.96 0.16
N GLU A 380 10.16 23.03 1.07
CA GLU A 380 11.39 23.08 1.87
C GLU A 380 12.67 23.06 1.02
N THR A 381 12.63 22.33 -0.10
CA THR A 381 13.74 22.24 -1.07
C THR A 381 13.73 23.38 -2.11
N GLY A 382 12.77 24.30 -2.05
CA GLY A 382 12.67 25.45 -2.95
C GLY A 382 12.24 25.10 -4.39
N GLN A 383 11.70 23.90 -4.63
CA GLN A 383 11.16 23.50 -5.93
C GLN A 383 9.73 24.01 -6.16
N VAL A 384 9.01 24.30 -5.07
CA VAL A 384 7.66 24.87 -5.07
C VAL A 384 7.63 26.05 -4.11
N ILE A 385 6.90 27.10 -4.45
CA ILE A 385 6.53 28.16 -3.51
C ILE A 385 5.03 28.10 -3.21
N SER A 386 4.66 28.45 -1.98
CA SER A 386 3.28 28.45 -1.52
C SER A 386 2.87 29.76 -0.88
N GLN A 387 1.60 30.15 -1.06
CA GLN A 387 0.95 31.22 -0.31
C GLN A 387 -0.34 30.68 0.32
N GLY A 388 -0.56 31.04 1.59
CA GLY A 388 -1.73 30.64 2.37
C GLY A 388 -1.40 29.66 3.49
N GLU A 389 -2.44 29.14 4.15
CA GLU A 389 -2.31 28.30 5.33
C GLU A 389 -2.85 26.90 5.05
N PHE A 390 -2.00 25.88 5.16
CA PHE A 390 -2.40 24.47 4.98
C PHE A 390 -3.47 24.03 6.00
N GLU A 391 -3.42 24.57 7.23
CA GLU A 391 -4.38 24.30 8.31
C GLU A 391 -5.81 24.74 7.97
N LYS A 392 -5.97 25.73 7.08
CA LYS A 392 -7.28 26.18 6.59
C LYS A 392 -7.80 25.33 5.42
N GLY A 393 -7.09 24.28 5.03
CA GLY A 393 -7.46 23.34 3.97
C GLY A 393 -7.01 23.77 2.57
N GLY A 394 -6.97 22.81 1.63
CA GLY A 394 -6.34 22.96 0.32
C GLY A 394 -6.92 24.02 -0.62
N LYS A 395 -8.10 24.59 -0.35
CA LYS A 395 -8.65 25.73 -1.10
C LYS A 395 -7.94 27.04 -0.78
N ASN A 396 -7.31 27.12 0.39
CA ASN A 396 -6.65 28.32 0.90
C ASN A 396 -5.15 28.36 0.59
N VAL A 397 -4.61 27.34 -0.09
CA VAL A 397 -3.21 27.26 -0.49
C VAL A 397 -3.09 27.42 -1.99
N THR A 398 -2.28 28.40 -2.42
CA THR A 398 -1.86 28.57 -3.81
C THR A 398 -0.40 28.13 -3.94
N LEU A 399 -0.10 27.34 -4.97
CA LEU A 399 1.22 26.76 -5.25
C LEU A 399 1.72 27.23 -6.61
N LYS A 400 3.03 27.34 -6.77
CA LYS A 400 3.70 27.57 -8.06
C LYS A 400 5.05 26.86 -8.08
N ALA A 401 5.36 26.14 -9.14
CA ALA A 401 6.68 25.53 -9.31
C ALA A 401 7.73 26.62 -9.56
N THR A 402 8.93 26.47 -8.99
CA THR A 402 10.00 27.44 -9.20
C THR A 402 10.74 27.25 -10.52
N GLN A 403 10.68 26.04 -11.09
CA GLN A 403 11.39 25.68 -12.32
C GLN A 403 12.90 26.00 -12.27
N GLY A 404 13.49 25.99 -11.07
CA GLY A 404 14.92 26.33 -10.86
C GLY A 404 15.22 27.82 -10.83
N GLN A 405 14.21 28.70 -10.85
CA GLN A 405 14.40 30.14 -10.70
C GLN A 405 14.54 30.53 -9.22
N MET A 406 15.56 31.33 -8.88
CA MET A 406 15.82 31.79 -7.51
C MET A 406 14.82 32.85 -7.00
N PHE A 407 14.12 33.53 -7.91
CA PHE A 407 13.14 34.56 -7.60
C PHE A 407 11.86 34.29 -8.38
N VAL A 408 10.89 33.68 -7.72
CA VAL A 408 9.57 33.43 -8.31
C VAL A 408 8.54 34.14 -7.44
N GLU A 409 7.83 35.09 -8.05
CA GLU A 409 6.70 35.75 -7.41
C GLU A 409 5.42 34.93 -7.64
N LEU A 410 4.65 34.74 -6.56
CA LEU A 410 3.26 34.29 -6.60
C LEU A 410 2.39 35.48 -7.00
N ASN A 411 2.43 35.83 -8.29
CA ASN A 411 1.44 36.73 -8.85
C ASN A 411 0.12 35.97 -8.87
N ALA A 412 -0.74 36.23 -7.89
CA ALA A 412 -2.14 35.88 -7.98
C ALA A 412 -2.70 36.66 -9.17
N GLU A 413 -2.84 36.01 -10.33
CA GLU A 413 -3.58 36.63 -11.42
C GLU A 413 -5.00 36.94 -10.94
N GLN A 414 -5.33 38.21 -11.13
CA GLN A 414 -6.57 38.92 -10.93
C GLN A 414 -7.82 38.04 -11.18
N GLU A 415 -8.64 37.87 -10.14
CA GLU A 415 -10.08 37.70 -10.33
C GLU A 415 -10.66 39.08 -10.70
N GLU A 416 -10.53 39.49 -11.96
CA GLU A 416 -11.41 40.50 -12.56
C GLU A 416 -11.89 40.01 -13.92
N ASP A 417 -13.18 40.26 -14.16
CA ASP A 417 -13.97 40.08 -15.38
C ASP A 417 -14.46 38.69 -15.77
N SER A 418 -15.58 38.30 -15.15
CA SER A 418 -16.81 38.08 -15.93
C SER A 418 -18.06 38.07 -15.02
N ALA A 419 -18.59 39.24 -14.73
CA ALA A 419 -20.00 39.47 -14.46
C ALA A 419 -20.32 40.95 -14.69
N GLU A 420 -20.58 41.28 -15.96
CA GLU A 420 -21.41 42.44 -16.33
C GLU A 420 -22.83 42.30 -15.78
#